data_AF-A0A126Z5B9-F1
#
_entry.id   AF-A0A126Z5B9-F1
#
_cell.length_a   1.000
_cell.length_b   1.000
_cell.length_c   1.000
_cell.angle_alpha   90.00
_cell.angle_beta   90.00
_cell.angle_gamma   90.00
#
_symmetry.space_group_name_H-M   'P 1'
#
loop_
_entity.id
_entity.type
_entity.pdbx_description
1 polymer ?
#
loop_
_entity_poly.entity_id
_entity_poly.type
_entity_poly.pdbx_seq_one_letter_code
_entity_poly.pdbx_strand_id
1 'polypeptide(L)'
;MTGWTPADPGAGDLDGLLDRMATLAGVRDHAEAIYLTVRHTTMQVPDVWTGDDADAWRGDTDAAAASWSSLHTWAACEFRALGDYVTAVESIAERARRPQTLFLEATAQLSGHAEGSDGARPYRELLRASDAASRDLATLAAERHVADERLMATLRRFHDEV
;
A
#
# COMPACT_ATOMS: atom_id res chain seq x y z
N MET A 1 8.96 3.09 -3.92
CA MET A 1 8.80 3.36 -2.47
C MET A 1 10.16 3.73 -1.89
N THR A 2 10.70 4.88 -2.28
CA THR A 2 12.03 5.34 -1.88
C THR A 2 11.90 6.41 -0.80
N GLY A 3 12.88 6.50 0.09
CA GLY A 3 13.01 7.65 1.00
C GLY A 3 12.71 7.38 2.48
N TRP A 4 12.26 6.18 2.85
CA TRP A 4 12.14 5.79 4.26
C TRP A 4 13.45 5.18 4.76
N THR A 5 13.73 5.32 6.06
CA THR A 5 14.93 4.74 6.70
C THR A 5 14.56 4.08 8.01
N PRO A 6 15.39 3.19 8.60
CA PRO A 6 15.11 2.67 9.94
C PRO A 6 15.00 3.75 11.03
N ALA A 7 15.64 4.91 10.83
CA ALA A 7 15.51 6.08 11.71
C ALA A 7 14.24 6.89 11.42
N ASP A 8 13.65 6.72 10.23
CA ASP A 8 12.41 7.34 9.79
C ASP A 8 11.49 6.35 9.06
N PRO A 9 10.87 5.41 9.81
CA PRO A 9 10.14 4.29 9.22
C PRO A 9 8.79 4.68 8.62
N GLY A 10 8.29 5.87 8.94
CA GLY A 10 7.05 6.41 8.41
C GLY A 10 7.23 7.34 7.20
N ALA A 11 8.46 7.68 6.84
CA ALA A 11 8.73 8.47 5.66
C ALA A 11 8.41 7.71 4.36
N GLY A 12 8.40 8.47 3.27
CA GLY A 12 8.13 7.99 1.93
C GLY A 12 7.02 8.80 1.28
N ASP A 13 7.14 8.94 -0.03
CA ASP A 13 6.11 9.57 -0.84
C ASP A 13 4.92 8.60 -1.01
N LEU A 14 3.77 9.00 -0.46
CA LEU A 14 2.50 8.30 -0.60
C LEU A 14 1.63 8.91 -1.69
N ASP A 15 1.94 10.11 -2.19
CA ASP A 15 1.11 10.81 -3.18
C ASP A 15 1.02 9.98 -4.47
N GLY A 16 2.13 9.41 -4.92
CA GLY A 16 2.13 8.49 -6.05
C GLY A 16 1.29 7.21 -5.84
N LEU A 17 1.14 6.73 -4.60
CA LEU A 17 0.27 5.60 -4.28
C LEU A 17 -1.20 6.02 -4.27
N LEU A 18 -1.51 7.20 -3.72
CA LEU A 18 -2.85 7.78 -3.73
C LEU A 18 -3.34 8.06 -5.15
N ASP A 19 -2.48 8.61 -6.01
CA ASP A 19 -2.76 8.81 -7.44
C ASP A 19 -3.04 7.49 -8.17
N ARG A 20 -2.24 6.46 -7.86
CA ARG A 20 -2.46 5.11 -8.38
C ARG A 20 -3.80 4.54 -7.91
N MET A 21 -4.16 4.72 -6.64
CA MET A 21 -5.46 4.32 -6.11
C MET A 21 -6.62 5.03 -6.82
N ALA A 22 -6.51 6.34 -7.04
CA ALA A 22 -7.53 7.08 -7.80
C ALA A 22 -7.68 6.55 -9.23
N THR A 23 -6.55 6.24 -9.88
CA THR A 23 -6.54 5.62 -11.22
C THR A 23 -7.20 4.24 -11.22
N LEU A 24 -6.88 3.38 -10.25
CA LEU A 24 -7.47 2.04 -10.13
C LEU A 24 -8.97 2.07 -9.83
N ALA A 25 -9.44 3.03 -9.03
CA ALA A 25 -10.86 3.24 -8.82
C ALA A 25 -11.56 3.57 -10.15
N GLY A 26 -10.96 4.46 -10.96
CA GLY A 26 -11.46 4.75 -12.31
C GLY A 26 -11.50 3.51 -13.21
N VAL A 27 -10.43 2.71 -13.25
CA VAL A 27 -10.37 1.46 -14.04
C VAL A 27 -11.43 0.47 -13.60
N ARG A 28 -11.57 0.26 -12.28
CA ARG A 28 -12.58 -0.64 -11.70
C ARG A 28 -13.98 -0.23 -12.17
N ASP A 29 -14.35 1.03 -11.97
CA ASP A 29 -15.70 1.52 -12.27
C ASP A 29 -15.99 1.46 -13.79
N HIS A 30 -14.99 1.73 -14.65
CA HIS A 30 -15.13 1.58 -16.10
C HIS A 30 -15.27 0.11 -16.52
N ALA A 31 -14.50 -0.79 -15.94
CA ALA A 31 -14.57 -2.22 -16.24
C ALA A 31 -15.94 -2.80 -15.86
N GLU A 32 -16.51 -2.40 -14.72
CA GLU A 32 -17.86 -2.78 -14.32
C GLU A 32 -18.92 -2.24 -15.30
N ALA A 33 -18.83 -0.96 -15.68
CA ALA A 33 -19.77 -0.36 -16.63
C ALA A 33 -19.77 -1.07 -17.99
N ILE A 34 -18.59 -1.43 -18.51
CA ILE A 34 -18.46 -2.17 -19.78
C ILE A 34 -18.98 -3.60 -19.61
N TYR A 35 -18.63 -4.29 -18.53
CA TYR A 35 -19.17 -5.62 -18.21
C TYR A 35 -20.70 -5.63 -18.26
N LEU A 36 -21.35 -4.69 -17.56
CA LEU A 36 -22.81 -4.59 -17.53
C LEU A 36 -23.39 -4.29 -18.92
N THR A 37 -22.73 -3.45 -19.70
CA THR A 37 -23.14 -3.11 -21.08
C THR A 37 -23.07 -4.34 -22.00
N VAL A 38 -21.96 -5.10 -21.94
CA VAL A 38 -21.80 -6.34 -22.72
C VAL A 38 -22.87 -7.34 -22.33
N ARG A 39 -23.05 -7.62 -21.04
CA ARG A 39 -24.08 -8.57 -20.55
C ARG A 39 -25.49 -8.14 -20.95
N HIS A 40 -25.81 -6.86 -20.85
CA HIS A 40 -27.10 -6.34 -21.28
C HIS A 40 -27.32 -6.56 -22.78
N THR A 41 -26.32 -6.25 -23.60
CA THR A 41 -26.38 -6.45 -25.06
C THR A 41 -26.53 -7.92 -25.41
N THR A 42 -25.78 -8.81 -24.74
CA THR A 42 -25.89 -10.27 -24.91
C THR A 42 -27.32 -10.78 -24.67
N MET A 43 -28.03 -10.22 -23.68
CA MET A 43 -29.42 -10.59 -23.38
C MET A 43 -30.45 -9.98 -24.36
N GLN A 44 -30.10 -8.91 -25.08
CA GLN A 44 -31.01 -8.21 -25.99
C GLN A 44 -30.98 -8.74 -27.42
N VAL A 45 -29.89 -9.38 -27.84
CA VAL A 45 -29.83 -10.01 -29.15
C VAL A 45 -30.72 -11.26 -29.09
N PRO A 46 -31.87 -11.24 -29.77
CA PRO A 46 -33.02 -12.06 -29.39
C PRO A 46 -32.85 -13.55 -29.66
N ASP A 47 -33.65 -14.38 -28.99
CA ASP A 47 -33.76 -15.85 -29.16
C ASP A 47 -34.02 -16.32 -30.60
N VAL A 48 -34.31 -15.40 -31.53
CA VAL A 48 -34.55 -15.68 -32.95
C VAL A 48 -33.27 -15.73 -33.79
N TRP A 49 -32.14 -15.19 -33.31
CA TRP A 49 -30.85 -15.41 -33.98
C TRP A 49 -30.26 -16.72 -33.47
N THR A 50 -30.22 -17.72 -34.35
CA THR A 50 -29.80 -19.09 -34.04
C THR A 50 -28.83 -19.61 -35.10
N GLY A 51 -28.12 -20.70 -34.79
CA GLY A 51 -27.09 -21.29 -35.64
C GLY A 51 -25.68 -20.92 -35.19
N ASP A 52 -24.68 -21.48 -35.88
CA ASP A 52 -23.27 -21.43 -35.50
C ASP A 52 -22.74 -20.01 -35.27
N ASP A 53 -23.16 -19.04 -36.10
CA ASP A 53 -22.75 -17.64 -35.97
C ASP A 53 -23.28 -16.99 -34.69
N ALA A 54 -24.50 -17.32 -34.27
CA ALA A 54 -25.11 -16.81 -33.05
C ALA A 54 -24.43 -17.38 -31.80
N ASP A 55 -24.01 -18.65 -31.86
CA ASP A 55 -23.29 -19.31 -30.77
C ASP A 55 -21.85 -18.82 -30.66
N ALA A 56 -21.16 -18.60 -31.80
CA ALA A 56 -19.84 -17.97 -31.84
C ALA A 56 -19.87 -16.56 -31.25
N TRP A 57 -20.83 -15.72 -31.66
CA TRP A 57 -20.99 -14.38 -31.11
C TRP A 57 -21.28 -14.40 -29.61
N ARG A 58 -22.16 -15.30 -29.13
CA ARG A 58 -22.42 -15.45 -27.69
C ARG A 58 -21.15 -15.81 -26.93
N GLY A 59 -20.39 -16.78 -27.44
CA GLY A 59 -19.09 -17.17 -26.88
C GLY A 59 -18.12 -16.00 -26.76
N ASP A 60 -17.99 -15.19 -27.82
CA ASP A 60 -17.13 -14.00 -27.81
C ASP A 60 -17.59 -12.95 -26.80
N THR A 61 -18.90 -12.71 -26.69
CA THR A 61 -19.43 -11.75 -25.71
C THR A 61 -19.27 -12.24 -24.26
N ASP A 62 -19.44 -13.54 -24.01
CA ASP A 62 -19.21 -14.13 -22.69
C ASP A 62 -17.73 -14.06 -22.31
N ALA A 63 -16.83 -14.33 -23.25
CA ALA A 63 -15.39 -14.17 -23.05
C ALA A 63 -15.03 -12.71 -22.75
N ALA A 64 -15.57 -11.76 -23.51
CA ALA A 64 -15.35 -10.33 -23.26
C ALA A 64 -15.88 -9.91 -21.88
N ALA A 65 -17.09 -10.34 -21.51
CA ALA A 65 -17.67 -10.06 -20.19
C ALA A 65 -16.79 -10.65 -19.07
N ALA A 66 -16.28 -11.87 -19.24
CA ALA A 66 -15.36 -12.47 -18.29
C ALA A 66 -14.07 -11.65 -18.15
N SER A 67 -13.46 -11.19 -19.26
CA SER A 67 -12.27 -10.34 -19.22
C SER A 67 -12.51 -9.01 -18.48
N TRP A 68 -13.64 -8.34 -18.71
CA TRP A 68 -13.99 -7.11 -17.99
C TRP A 68 -14.23 -7.35 -16.49
N SER A 69 -14.88 -8.46 -16.13
CA SER A 69 -15.06 -8.86 -14.73
C SER A 69 -13.73 -9.15 -14.04
N SER A 70 -12.78 -9.80 -14.73
CA SER A 70 -11.43 -10.05 -14.22
C SER A 70 -10.68 -8.74 -14.00
N LEU A 71 -10.73 -7.80 -14.96
CA LEU A 71 -10.10 -6.49 -14.81
C LEU A 71 -10.67 -5.69 -13.64
N HIS A 72 -12.01 -5.68 -13.47
CA HIS A 72 -12.66 -5.06 -12.32
C HIS A 72 -12.14 -5.66 -11.01
N THR A 73 -12.10 -6.99 -10.92
CA THR A 73 -11.66 -7.71 -9.71
C THR A 73 -10.20 -7.41 -9.40
N TRP A 74 -9.33 -7.47 -10.40
CA TRP A 74 -7.92 -7.12 -10.28
C TRP A 74 -7.74 -5.69 -9.75
N ALA A 75 -8.41 -4.71 -10.37
CA ALA A 75 -8.30 -3.30 -9.97
C ALA A 75 -8.82 -3.06 -8.54
N ALA A 76 -9.92 -3.71 -8.17
CA ALA A 76 -10.48 -3.61 -6.81
C ALA A 76 -9.56 -4.21 -5.75
N CYS A 77 -8.93 -5.34 -6.06
CA CYS A 77 -7.97 -6.01 -5.18
C CYS A 77 -6.70 -5.17 -4.99
N GLU A 78 -6.15 -4.64 -6.08
CA GLU A 78 -4.97 -3.78 -6.01
C GLU A 78 -5.27 -2.48 -5.24
N PHE A 79 -6.42 -1.86 -5.52
CA PHE A 79 -6.88 -0.67 -4.80
C PHE A 79 -6.91 -0.89 -3.28
N ARG A 80 -7.50 -2.03 -2.84
CA ARG A 80 -7.56 -2.38 -1.43
C ARG A 80 -6.16 -2.60 -0.84
N ALA A 81 -5.30 -3.33 -1.53
CA ALA A 81 -3.94 -3.63 -1.06
C ALA A 81 -3.13 -2.34 -0.85
N LEU A 82 -3.24 -1.39 -1.78
CA LEU A 82 -2.60 -0.07 -1.67
C LEU A 82 -3.19 0.74 -0.51
N GLY A 83 -4.52 0.73 -0.33
CA GLY A 83 -5.17 1.44 0.78
C GLY A 83 -4.77 0.91 2.15
N ASP A 84 -4.72 -0.42 2.31
CA ASP A 84 -4.25 -1.06 3.55
C ASP A 84 -2.78 -0.70 3.83
N TYR A 85 -1.95 -0.67 2.79
CA TYR A 85 -0.56 -0.26 2.90
C TYR A 85 -0.42 1.20 3.32
N VAL A 86 -1.07 2.14 2.63
CA VAL A 86 -1.07 3.59 2.93
C VAL A 86 -1.45 3.82 4.39
N THR A 87 -2.55 3.20 4.84
CA THR A 87 -3.03 3.29 6.23
C THR A 87 -1.97 2.80 7.22
N ALA A 88 -1.28 1.70 6.90
CA ALA A 88 -0.19 1.19 7.75
C ALA A 88 0.99 2.17 7.81
N VAL A 89 1.38 2.79 6.68
CA VAL A 89 2.47 3.78 6.65
C VAL A 89 2.14 4.99 7.49
N GLU A 90 0.93 5.55 7.35
CA GLU A 90 0.50 6.73 8.08
C GLU A 90 0.46 6.47 9.60
N SER A 91 0.00 5.28 10.00
CA SER A 91 0.02 4.84 11.40
C SER A 91 1.46 4.71 11.94
N ILE A 92 2.38 4.15 11.15
CA ILE A 92 3.80 4.09 11.49
C ILE A 92 4.40 5.49 11.62
N ALA A 93 4.08 6.40 10.69
CA ALA A 93 4.54 7.78 10.70
C ALA A 93 4.09 8.52 11.96
N GLU A 94 2.81 8.40 12.33
CA GLU A 94 2.30 8.99 13.57
C GLU A 94 3.04 8.44 14.81
N ARG A 95 3.18 7.12 14.89
CA ARG A 95 3.86 6.45 16.02
C ARG A 95 5.36 6.76 16.07
N ALA A 96 6.00 7.04 14.94
CA ALA A 96 7.43 7.34 14.86
C ALA A 96 7.78 8.76 15.33
N ARG A 97 6.84 9.72 15.29
CA ARG A 97 7.11 11.14 15.63
C ARG A 97 7.76 11.31 17.00
N ARG A 98 7.22 10.64 18.03
CA ARG A 98 7.68 10.77 19.41
C ARG A 98 9.08 10.14 19.59
N PRO A 99 9.34 8.88 19.21
CA PRO A 99 10.69 8.31 19.25
C PRO A 99 11.72 9.10 18.43
N GLN A 100 11.37 9.58 17.23
CA GLN A 100 12.28 10.41 16.42
C GLN A 100 12.70 11.67 17.16
N THR A 101 11.72 12.41 17.70
CA THR A 101 11.99 13.64 18.45
C THR A 101 12.93 13.35 19.63
N LEU A 102 12.62 12.33 20.43
CA LEU A 102 13.44 11.95 21.58
C LEU A 102 14.85 11.50 21.17
N PHE A 103 14.98 10.77 20.07
CA PHE A 103 16.27 10.32 19.54
C PHE A 103 17.12 11.50 19.08
N LEU A 104 16.53 12.46 18.35
CA LEU A 104 17.22 13.67 17.89
C LEU A 104 17.62 14.57 19.05
N GLU A 105 16.72 14.80 20.01
CA GLU A 105 16.99 15.59 21.22
C GLU A 105 18.12 14.96 22.06
N ALA A 106 18.05 13.65 22.31
CA ALA A 106 19.09 12.95 23.08
C ALA A 106 20.44 13.00 22.36
N THR A 107 20.46 12.76 21.04
CA THR A 107 21.70 12.80 20.24
C THR A 107 22.31 14.20 20.20
N ALA A 108 21.49 15.25 20.07
CA ALA A 108 21.97 16.64 20.10
C ALA A 108 22.55 17.02 21.47
N GLN A 109 21.92 16.57 22.56
CA GLN A 109 22.42 16.84 23.92
C GLN A 109 23.71 16.05 24.24
N LEU A 110 23.81 14.81 23.75
CA LEU A 110 25.01 13.98 23.88
C LEU A 110 26.20 14.57 23.11
N SER A 111 25.98 15.05 21.89
CA SER A 111 27.03 15.69 21.08
C SER A 111 27.48 17.05 21.62
N GLY A 112 26.64 17.74 22.40
CA GLY A 112 27.00 18.96 23.13
C GLY A 112 27.73 18.74 24.47
N HIS A 113 27.73 17.52 25.02
CA HIS A 113 28.46 17.17 26.24
C HIS A 113 29.94 16.89 25.91
N ALA A 114 30.74 17.95 25.83
CA ALA A 114 32.21 17.85 25.81
C ALA A 114 32.72 17.25 27.14
N GLU A 115 33.78 16.44 27.06
CA GLU A 115 34.30 15.42 28.00
C GLU A 115 34.71 15.85 29.43
N GLY A 116 34.16 16.93 30.01
CA GLY A 116 34.79 17.60 31.16
C GLY A 116 33.96 17.88 32.42
N SER A 117 32.68 17.47 32.54
CA SER A 117 31.89 17.79 33.75
C SER A 117 31.38 16.57 34.50
N ASP A 118 31.23 16.73 35.82
CA ASP A 118 30.80 15.77 36.87
C ASP A 118 29.38 15.17 36.66
N GLY A 119 28.86 15.19 35.43
CA GLY A 119 27.50 14.89 34.99
C GLY A 119 27.27 13.46 34.46
N ALA A 120 27.96 12.45 35.00
CA ALA A 120 27.86 11.06 34.51
C ALA A 120 26.43 10.46 34.60
N ARG A 121 25.59 10.96 35.52
CA ARG A 121 24.20 10.50 35.68
C ARG A 121 23.26 11.06 34.60
N PRO A 122 23.20 12.38 34.34
CA PRO A 122 22.48 12.95 33.19
C PRO A 122 22.89 12.32 31.85
N TYR A 123 24.19 12.09 31.65
CA TYR A 123 24.69 11.46 30.41
C TYR A 123 24.19 10.03 30.22
N ARG A 124 24.18 9.20 31.28
CA ARG A 124 23.63 7.84 31.23
C ARG A 124 22.12 7.81 31.02
N GLU A 125 21.39 8.78 31.56
CA GLU A 125 19.94 8.91 31.36
C GLU A 125 19.62 9.28 29.90
N LEU A 126 20.42 10.18 29.28
CA LEU A 126 20.31 10.50 27.86
C LEU A 126 20.63 9.32 26.94
N LEU A 127 21.69 8.55 27.25
CA LEU A 127 22.00 7.33 26.51
C LEU A 127 20.85 6.31 26.57
N ARG A 128 20.27 6.09 27.76
CA ARG A 128 19.13 5.17 27.92
C ARG A 128 17.89 5.64 27.16
N ALA A 129 17.61 6.94 27.15
CA ALA A 129 16.51 7.52 26.39
C ALA A 129 16.74 7.35 24.87
N SER A 130 17.96 7.61 24.40
CA SER A 130 18.37 7.35 23.01
C SER A 130 18.20 5.88 22.63
N ASP A 131 18.72 4.95 23.44
CA ASP A 131 18.63 3.51 23.20
C ASP A 131 17.19 2.98 23.21
N ALA A 132 16.32 3.57 24.04
CA ALA A 132 14.89 3.25 24.04
C ALA A 132 14.23 3.73 22.74
N ALA A 133 14.44 5.00 22.37
CA ALA A 133 13.90 5.57 21.15
C ALA A 133 14.39 4.83 19.89
N SER A 134 15.67 4.43 19.83
CA SER A 134 16.20 3.63 18.72
C SER A 134 15.54 2.27 18.61
N ARG A 135 15.24 1.60 19.75
CA ARG A 135 14.54 0.30 19.73
C ARG A 135 13.09 0.43 19.28
N ASP A 136 12.41 1.50 19.67
CA ASP A 136 11.05 1.78 19.21
C ASP A 136 11.04 2.04 17.69
N LEU A 137 11.98 2.84 17.18
CA LEU A 137 12.13 3.08 15.74
C LEU A 137 12.48 1.81 14.96
N ALA A 138 13.37 0.97 15.49
CA ALA A 138 13.71 -0.31 14.88
C ALA A 138 12.50 -1.26 14.81
N THR A 139 11.65 -1.24 15.83
CA THR A 139 10.39 -2.02 15.83
C THR A 139 9.44 -1.54 14.74
N LEU A 140 9.25 -0.22 14.64
CA LEU A 140 8.44 0.40 13.59
C LEU A 140 9.00 0.15 12.17
N ALA A 141 10.33 0.11 12.02
CA ALA A 141 10.99 -0.26 10.77
C ALA A 141 10.72 -1.73 10.39
N ALA A 142 10.67 -2.64 11.36
CA ALA A 142 10.27 -4.02 11.11
C ALA A 142 8.79 -4.12 10.70
N GLU A 143 7.89 -3.38 11.37
CA GLU A 143 6.48 -3.27 10.97
C GLU A 143 6.34 -2.75 9.54
N ARG A 144 7.15 -1.74 9.17
CA ARG A 144 7.24 -1.19 7.82
C ARG A 144 7.64 -2.26 6.79
N HIS A 145 8.67 -3.03 7.06
CA HIS A 145 9.08 -4.14 6.19
C HIS A 145 7.97 -5.18 6.01
N VAL A 146 7.25 -5.54 7.07
CA VAL A 146 6.11 -6.47 6.98
C VAL A 146 5.00 -5.90 6.11
N ALA A 147 4.71 -4.60 6.20
CA ALA A 147 3.73 -3.94 5.34
C ALA A 147 4.17 -3.99 3.86
N ASP A 148 5.45 -3.73 3.57
CA ASP A 148 6.02 -3.83 2.23
C ASP A 148 5.89 -5.25 1.66
N GLU A 149 6.23 -6.27 2.46
CA GLU A 149 6.12 -7.68 2.07
C GLU A 149 4.67 -8.09 1.80
N ARG A 150 3.73 -7.68 2.65
CA ARG A 150 2.30 -7.95 2.47
C ARG A 150 1.76 -7.32 1.19
N LEU A 151 2.15 -6.08 0.91
CA LEU A 151 1.78 -5.43 -0.35
C LEU A 151 2.31 -6.23 -1.53
N MET A 152 3.61 -6.54 -1.55
CA MET A 152 4.23 -7.27 -2.65
C MET A 152 3.65 -8.68 -2.85
N ALA A 153 3.37 -9.41 -1.76
CA ALA A 153 2.73 -10.71 -1.82
C ALA A 153 1.32 -10.63 -2.42
N THR A 154 0.55 -9.61 -2.01
CA THR A 154 -0.80 -9.36 -2.53
C THR A 154 -0.76 -9.02 -4.02
N LEU A 155 0.13 -8.13 -4.43
CA LEU A 155 0.30 -7.76 -5.84
C LEU A 155 0.73 -8.94 -6.72
N ARG A 156 1.66 -9.78 -6.25
CA ARG A 156 2.11 -10.98 -7.00
C ARG A 156 0.99 -11.99 -7.17
N ARG A 157 0.27 -12.29 -6.10
CA ARG A 157 -0.85 -13.25 -6.12
C ARG A 157 -1.87 -12.90 -7.21
N PHE A 158 -2.25 -11.62 -7.32
CA PHE A 158 -3.21 -11.20 -8.34
C PHE A 158 -2.63 -11.11 -9.74
N HIS A 159 -1.31 -11.03 -9.88
CA HIS A 159 -0.66 -11.07 -11.20
C HIS A 159 -0.56 -12.51 -11.73
N ASP A 160 -0.50 -13.50 -10.84
CA ASP A 160 -0.41 -14.92 -11.21
C ASP A 160 -1.81 -15.57 -11.41
N GLU A 161 -2.87 -14.96 -10.86
CA GLU A 161 -4.26 -15.47 -10.92
C GLU A 161 -5.10 -14.88 -12.09
N VAL A 162 -4.60 -13.86 -12.80
CA VAL A 162 -5.26 -13.18 -13.94
C VAL A 162 -4.59 -13.56 -15.25
#